data_AF-A0A973I110-F1
#
_entry.id   AF-A0A973I110-F1
#
_cell.length_a   1.000
_cell.length_b   1.000
_cell.length_c   1.000
_cell.angle_alpha   90.00
_cell.angle_beta   90.00
_cell.angle_gamma   90.00
#
_symmetry.space_group_name_H-M   'P 1'
#
loop_
_entity.id
_entity.type
_entity.pdbx_description
1 polymer ?
#
loop_
_entity_poly.entity_id
_entity_poly.type
_entity_poly.pdbx_seq_one_letter_code
_entity_poly.pdbx_strand_id
1 'polypeptide(L)'
;MNNLEYWIPNCSPYISRMLYDIDNRTFTIEFVNNVNDFKPLLKFVCKSVLSYSENTVDEDYDDDLIDGVIDIAWNEVDKTLVVLTDKKEMILKLGQAPICENVT
;
A
#
# COMPACT_ATOMS: atom_id res chain seq x y z
N MET A 1 17.12 -5.19 4.08
CA MET A 1 16.71 -3.86 4.60
C MET A 1 15.20 -3.88 4.63
N ASN A 2 14.58 -3.46 5.74
CA ASN A 2 13.12 -3.40 5.83
C ASN A 2 12.64 -2.19 5.01
N ASN A 3 12.03 -2.42 3.84
CA ASN A 3 11.63 -1.33 2.95
C ASN A 3 10.48 -0.50 3.55
N LEU A 4 9.73 -1.06 4.50
CA LEU A 4 8.63 -0.34 5.16
C LEU A 4 9.10 0.91 5.88
N GLU A 5 10.22 0.88 6.59
CA GLU A 5 10.70 2.07 7.33
C GLU A 5 11.02 3.23 6.39
N TYR A 6 11.43 2.94 5.15
CA TYR A 6 11.65 3.95 4.12
C TYR A 6 10.34 4.58 3.63
N TRP A 7 9.30 3.76 3.40
CA TRP A 7 8.04 4.24 2.84
C TRP A 7 7.08 4.81 3.89
N ILE A 8 7.03 4.25 5.08
CA ILE A 8 6.07 4.61 6.13
C ILE A 8 6.76 4.91 7.47
N PRO A 9 7.72 5.85 7.51
CA PRO A 9 8.51 6.12 8.72
C PRO A 9 7.61 6.61 9.87
N ASN A 10 7.78 6.03 11.06
CA ASN A 10 7.01 6.35 12.27
C ASN A 10 5.48 6.20 12.09
N CYS A 11 5.04 5.41 11.12
CA CYS A 11 3.63 5.11 10.89
C CYS A 11 3.34 3.64 11.23
N SER A 12 2.09 3.31 11.52
CA SER A 12 1.68 1.93 11.69
C SER A 12 1.52 1.25 10.32
N PRO A 13 1.85 -0.05 10.18
CA PRO A 13 1.64 -0.77 8.92
C PRO A 13 0.16 -1.06 8.62
N TYR A 14 -0.74 -0.81 9.59
CA TYR A 14 -2.16 -1.06 9.42
C TYR A 14 -2.82 -0.07 8.46
N ILE A 15 -3.69 -0.63 7.62
CA ILE A 15 -4.36 0.06 6.53
C ILE A 15 -5.72 0.54 7.02
N SER A 16 -5.95 1.85 6.94
CA SER A 16 -7.29 2.43 7.14
C SER A 16 -8.12 2.41 5.86
N ARG A 17 -7.47 2.55 4.71
CA ARG A 17 -8.11 2.55 3.39
C ARG A 17 -7.13 2.13 2.31
N MET A 18 -7.61 1.30 1.39
CA MET A 18 -6.94 0.98 0.14
C MET A 18 -7.92 1.23 -1.01
N LEU A 19 -7.45 1.89 -2.07
CA LEU A 19 -8.29 2.23 -3.22
C LEU A 19 -7.48 2.18 -4.51
N TYR A 20 -8.04 1.50 -5.51
CA TYR A 20 -7.64 1.67 -6.90
C TYR A 20 -8.72 2.44 -7.66
N ASP A 21 -8.39 3.67 -8.05
CA ASP A 21 -9.22 4.50 -8.92
C ASP A 21 -8.80 4.26 -10.37
N ILE A 22 -9.62 3.51 -11.11
CA ILE A 22 -9.32 3.12 -12.50
C ILE A 22 -9.47 4.28 -13.49
N ASP A 23 -10.36 5.23 -13.22
CA ASP A 23 -10.60 6.38 -14.08
C ASP A 23 -9.39 7.32 -14.03
N ASN A 24 -8.86 7.55 -12.83
CA ASN A 24 -7.65 8.36 -12.61
C ASN A 24 -6.35 7.56 -12.67
N ARG A 25 -6.41 6.24 -12.93
CA ARG A 25 -5.26 5.32 -12.94
C ARG A 25 -4.35 5.51 -11.73
N THR A 26 -4.95 5.60 -10.55
CA THR A 26 -4.27 5.92 -9.30
C THR A 26 -4.58 4.87 -8.24
N PHE A 27 -3.53 4.32 -7.62
CA PHE A 27 -3.64 3.39 -6.49
C PHE A 27 -3.13 4.08 -5.22
N THR A 28 -3.87 3.94 -4.12
CA THR A 28 -3.52 4.56 -2.84
C THR A 28 -3.73 3.63 -1.66
N ILE A 29 -2.83 3.72 -0.69
CA ILE A 29 -2.94 3.09 0.63
C ILE A 29 -2.82 4.19 1.70
N GLU A 30 -3.77 4.26 2.62
CA GLU A 30 -3.76 5.17 3.77
C GLU A 30 -3.47 4.38 5.04
N PHE A 31 -2.37 4.73 5.70
CA PHE A 31 -1.85 4.12 6.92
C PHE A 31 -2.27 4.90 8.15
N VAL A 32 -2.44 4.20 9.27
CA VAL A 32 -2.81 4.82 10.55
C VAL A 32 -1.60 5.20 11.40
N ASN A 33 -1.78 6.17 12.28
CA ASN A 33 -0.75 6.59 13.24
C ASN A 33 -0.35 5.48 14.22
N ASN A 34 -1.33 4.74 14.77
CA ASN A 34 -1.14 3.60 15.66
C ASN A 34 -2.43 2.78 15.78
N VAL A 35 -2.33 1.59 16.38
CA VAL A 35 -3.44 0.64 16.56
C VAL A 35 -4.52 1.09 17.54
N ASN A 36 -4.20 2.01 18.46
CA ASN A 36 -5.13 2.43 19.50
C ASN A 36 -6.03 3.58 19.03
N ASP A 37 -5.46 4.55 18.31
CA ASP A 37 -6.17 5.73 17.82
C ASP A 37 -6.77 5.52 16.43
N PHE A 38 -6.14 4.66 15.61
CA PHE A 38 -6.55 4.31 14.26
C PHE A 38 -6.80 5.52 13.33
N LYS A 39 -6.06 6.61 13.52
CA LYS A 39 -6.23 7.84 12.73
C LYS A 39 -5.33 7.78 11.48
N PRO A 40 -5.87 8.03 10.27
CA PRO A 40 -5.05 8.15 9.08
C PRO A 40 -3.95 9.20 9.25
N LEU A 41 -2.72 8.85 8.89
CA LEU A 41 -1.54 9.71 9.07
C LEU A 41 -0.76 9.88 7.76
N LEU A 42 -0.57 8.80 7.02
CA LEU A 42 0.28 8.78 5.83
C LEU A 42 -0.44 8.10 4.68
N LYS A 43 -0.33 8.68 3.49
CA LYS A 43 -0.89 8.17 2.25
C LYS A 43 0.22 7.84 1.26
N PHE A 44 0.29 6.58 0.89
CA PHE A 44 1.15 6.11 -0.20
C PHE A 44 0.38 6.19 -1.51
N VAL A 45 0.96 6.84 -2.51
CA VAL A 45 0.28 7.23 -3.75
C VAL A 45 1.07 6.73 -4.97
N CYS A 46 0.40 5.92 -5.78
CA CYS A 46 0.88 5.44 -7.07
C CYS A 46 0.05 6.05 -8.18
N LYS A 47 0.62 6.98 -8.95
CA LYS A 47 -0.05 7.58 -10.11
C LYS A 47 0.38 6.86 -11.40
N SER A 48 -0.40 7.06 -12.46
CA SER A 48 -0.09 6.53 -13.79
C SER A 48 0.05 4.99 -13.79
N VAL A 49 -0.89 4.29 -13.15
CA VAL A 49 -0.92 2.81 -13.11
C VAL A 49 -1.19 2.27 -14.52
N LEU A 50 -0.23 1.51 -15.06
CA LEU A 50 -0.29 0.91 -16.39
C LEU A 50 -0.92 -0.49 -16.35
N SER A 51 -0.62 -1.26 -15.30
CA SER A 51 -1.24 -2.56 -15.04
C SER A 51 -1.33 -2.81 -13.54
N TYR A 52 -2.33 -3.61 -13.15
CA TYR A 52 -2.57 -4.05 -11.79
C TYR A 52 -2.92 -5.54 -11.83
N SER A 53 -2.34 -6.33 -10.94
CA SER A 53 -2.73 -7.71 -10.66
C SER A 53 -2.62 -7.98 -9.16
N GLU A 54 -3.50 -8.82 -8.64
CA GLU A 54 -3.47 -9.26 -7.24
C GLU A 54 -3.54 -10.78 -7.15
N ASN A 55 -2.82 -11.33 -6.17
CA ASN A 55 -2.91 -12.73 -5.76
C ASN A 55 -3.40 -12.76 -4.30
N THR A 56 -4.42 -13.56 -4.04
CA THR A 56 -4.87 -13.85 -2.67
C THR A 56 -3.85 -14.76 -2.00
N VAL A 57 -3.29 -14.32 -0.87
CA VAL A 57 -2.27 -15.04 -0.09
C VAL A 57 -2.93 -15.81 1.05
N ASP A 58 -4.00 -15.26 1.63
CA ASP A 58 -4.81 -15.88 2.66
C ASP A 58 -6.31 -15.79 2.28
N GLU A 59 -7.02 -16.91 2.36
CA GLU A 59 -8.45 -17.02 2.04
C GLU A 59 -9.34 -16.93 3.28
N ASP A 60 -8.77 -16.83 4.48
CA ASP A 60 -9.55 -16.71 5.72
C ASP A 60 -10.31 -15.36 5.73
N TYR A 61 -11.64 -15.46 5.65
CA TYR A 61 -12.61 -14.36 5.71
C TYR A 61 -12.78 -13.81 7.14
N ASP A 62 -11.69 -13.64 7.88
CA ASP A 62 -11.75 -13.00 9.18
C ASP A 62 -11.76 -11.48 8.97
N ASP A 63 -12.96 -10.92 8.86
CA ASP A 63 -13.23 -9.49 8.72
C ASP A 63 -12.81 -8.69 9.96
N ASP A 64 -12.54 -9.35 11.09
CA ASP A 64 -12.04 -8.71 12.31
C ASP A 64 -10.52 -8.40 12.24
N LEU A 65 -9.80 -9.00 11.28
CA LEU A 65 -8.39 -8.69 11.04
C LEU A 65 -8.25 -7.44 10.16
N ILE A 66 -7.76 -6.37 10.78
CA ILE A 66 -7.32 -5.17 10.08
C ILE A 66 -6.11 -5.52 9.23
N ASP A 67 -6.24 -5.38 7.91
CA ASP A 67 -5.15 -5.65 6.95
C ASP A 67 -3.94 -4.75 7.24
N GLY A 68 -2.78 -5.37 7.43
CA GLY A 68 -1.48 -4.71 7.52
C GLY A 68 -0.65 -4.91 6.26
N VAL A 69 0.25 -3.97 6.00
CA VAL A 69 1.30 -4.15 4.99
C VAL A 69 2.53 -4.81 5.62
N ILE A 70 2.99 -5.89 5.01
CA ILE A 70 4.19 -6.64 5.39
C ILE A 70 5.43 -6.07 4.68
N ASP A 71 5.33 -5.73 3.39
CA ASP A 71 6.42 -5.11 2.65
C ASP A 71 5.94 -4.28 1.46
N ILE A 72 6.77 -3.31 1.06
CA ILE A 72 6.60 -2.50 -0.14
C ILE A 72 7.92 -2.47 -0.90
N ALA A 73 7.97 -3.15 -2.04
CA ALA A 73 9.17 -3.25 -2.87
C ALA A 73 8.98 -2.50 -4.19
N TRP A 74 9.80 -1.48 -4.42
CA TRP A 74 9.82 -0.71 -5.67
C TRP A 74 11.07 -1.03 -6.48
N ASN A 75 10.88 -1.39 -7.74
CA ASN A 75 11.96 -1.54 -8.73
C ASN A 75 11.87 -0.38 -9.74
N GLU A 76 12.78 0.58 -9.60
CA GLU A 76 12.85 1.77 -10.44
C GLU A 76 13.15 1.47 -11.92
N VAL A 77 13.91 0.40 -12.21
CA VAL A 77 14.30 0.01 -13.57
C VAL A 77 13.11 -0.57 -14.33
N ASP A 78 12.41 -1.52 -13.71
CA ASP A 78 11.26 -2.20 -14.33
C ASP A 78 9.94 -1.44 -14.17
N LYS A 79 9.97 -0.37 -13.35
CA LYS A 79 8.82 0.41 -12.92
C LYS A 79 7.72 -0.45 -12.31
N THR A 80 8.15 -1.42 -11.50
CA THR A 80 7.27 -2.41 -10.87
C THR A 80 7.26 -2.19 -9.37
N LEU A 81 6.06 -2.07 -8.82
CA LEU A 81 5.80 -2.03 -7.40
C LEU A 81 5.16 -3.35 -6.98
N VAL A 82 5.65 -3.92 -5.89
CA VAL A 82 5.02 -5.05 -5.19
C VAL A 82 4.62 -4.58 -3.80
N VAL A 83 3.36 -4.77 -3.44
CA VAL A 83 2.84 -4.53 -2.10
C VAL A 83 2.37 -5.87 -1.55
N LEU A 84 2.99 -6.30 -0.46
CA LEU A 84 2.61 -7.49 0.27
C LEU A 84 1.85 -7.08 1.53
N THR A 85 0.64 -7.61 1.67
CA THR A 85 -0.21 -7.46 2.86
C THR A 85 -0.41 -8.82 3.53
N ASP A 86 -1.04 -8.82 4.69
CA ASP A 86 -1.42 -10.05 5.39
C ASP A 86 -2.30 -10.96 4.51
N LYS A 87 -3.19 -10.39 3.68
CA LYS A 87 -4.15 -11.16 2.85
C LYS A 87 -3.80 -11.26 1.37
N LYS A 88 -3.05 -10.30 0.81
CA LYS A 88 -2.84 -10.17 -0.64
C LYS A 88 -1.43 -9.74 -1.01
N GLU A 89 -0.98 -10.23 -2.17
CA GLU A 89 0.14 -9.66 -2.91
C GLU A 89 -0.41 -8.88 -4.11
N MET A 90 -0.05 -7.60 -4.21
CA MET A 90 -0.43 -6.74 -5.33
C MET A 90 0.81 -6.35 -6.12
N ILE A 91 0.72 -6.48 -7.44
CA ILE A 91 1.78 -6.14 -8.39
C ILE A 91 1.26 -5.06 -9.32
N LEU A 92 1.95 -3.91 -9.33
CA LEU A 92 1.59 -2.75 -10.14
C LEU A 92 2.75 -2.39 -11.07
N LYS A 93 2.42 -2.09 -12.32
CA LYS A 93 3.36 -1.43 -13.24
C LYS A 93 3.00 0.04 -13.33
N LEU A 94 3.96 0.93 -13.07
CA LEU A 94 3.72 2.37 -12.91
C LEU A 94 4.42 3.17 -14.02
N GLY A 95 3.82 4.28 -14.44
CA GLY A 95 4.48 5.24 -15.33
C GLY A 95 5.52 6.12 -14.61
N GLN A 96 5.44 6.19 -13.29
CA GLN A 96 6.31 7.02 -12.45
C GLN A 96 6.50 6.39 -11.06
N ALA A 97 7.51 6.85 -10.33
CA ALA A 97 7.76 6.37 -8.97
C ALA A 97 6.61 6.72 -8.01
N PRO A 98 6.31 5.86 -7.03
CA PRO A 98 5.36 6.16 -5.98
C PRO A 98 5.87 7.23 -5.02
N ILE A 99 4.95 7.89 -4.32
CA ILE A 99 5.26 8.94 -3.34
C ILE A 99 4.48 8.75 -2.04
N CYS A 100 4.96 9.35 -0.97
CA CYS A 100 4.27 9.41 0.33
C CYS A 100 3.88 10.84 0.66
N GLU A 101 2.67 11.02 1.13
CA GLU A 101 2.09 12.31 1.52
C GLU A 101 1.47 12.17 2.92
N ASN A 102 1.55 13.20 3.77
CA ASN A 102 0.84 13.19 5.06
C ASN A 102 -0.65 13.49 4.83
N VAL A 103 -1.51 12.79 5.56
CA VAL A 103 -2.95 13.07 5.58
C VAL A 103 -3.17 14.31 6.46
N THR A 104 -3.83 15.33 5.91
CA THR A 104 -4.09 16.63 6.58
C THR A 104 -5.44 16.65 7.27
#